data_AF-A0AA96Y5B8-F1
#
_entry.id   AF-A0AA96Y5B8-F1
#
_cell.length_a   1.000
_cell.length_b   1.000
_cell.length_c   1.000
_cell.angle_alpha   90.00
_cell.angle_beta   90.00
_cell.angle_gamma   90.00
#
_symmetry.space_group_name_H-M   'P 1'
#
loop_
_entity.id
_entity.type
_entity.pdbx_description
1 polymer ?
#
loop_
_entity_poly.entity_id
_entity_poly.type
_entity_poly.pdbx_seq_one_letter_code
_entity_poly.pdbx_strand_id
1 'polypeptide(L)'
;MFFLLPLVGVAVGAAVGALVTHASGEKDRQSAEHHRKVANDLTNKFSNLEKRYNEYAGKSKSQIDELTKQHALDEAEKDLLRLAIRLQQSLYMLMWDIDNKPTYDALIDFEQAVEATNRVLSELDEETIQIPNKYFSRNLTRVKRREKLAETKQKKMESSSAA
;
A
#
# COMPACT_ATOMS: atom_id res chain seq x y z
N MET A 1 21.24 -12.07 -7.40
CA MET A 1 22.67 -11.87 -7.67
C MET A 1 23.47 -12.93 -6.91
N PHE A 2 24.32 -13.68 -7.61
CA PHE A 2 25.22 -14.69 -7.04
C PHE A 2 26.34 -14.00 -6.25
N PHE A 3 26.51 -14.31 -4.96
CA PHE A 3 27.67 -13.87 -4.17
C PHE A 3 28.72 -14.99 -4.09
N LEU A 4 29.75 -14.86 -4.92
CA LEU A 4 30.96 -15.68 -4.97
C LEU A 4 31.93 -15.31 -3.83
N LEU A 5 31.60 -15.66 -2.57
CA LEU A 5 32.47 -15.36 -1.42
C LEU A 5 32.84 -16.51 -0.46
N PRO A 6 32.51 -17.81 -0.64
CA PRO A 6 32.99 -18.82 0.31
C PRO A 6 34.48 -19.19 0.12
N LEU A 7 35.16 -18.67 -0.91
CA LEU A 7 36.51 -19.10 -1.28
C LEU A 7 37.67 -18.39 -0.56
N VAL A 8 37.44 -17.22 0.05
CA VAL A 8 38.54 -16.46 0.68
C VAL A 8 38.84 -16.95 2.10
N GLY A 9 37.84 -17.47 2.83
CA GLY A 9 38.01 -17.96 4.20
C GLY A 9 38.81 -19.26 4.31
N VAL A 10 38.69 -20.16 3.33
CA VAL A 10 39.37 -21.47 3.34
C VAL A 10 40.87 -21.34 3.00
N ALA A 11 41.23 -20.38 2.14
CA ALA A 11 42.62 -20.22 1.67
C ALA A 11 43.57 -19.72 2.77
N VAL A 12 43.10 -18.89 3.70
CA VAL A 12 43.95 -18.34 4.78
C VAL A 12 44.22 -19.38 5.87
N GLY A 13 43.27 -20.27 6.16
CA GLY A 13 43.44 -21.34 7.15
C GLY A 13 44.44 -22.43 6.73
N ALA A 14 44.51 -22.75 5.44
CA ALA A 14 45.39 -23.79 4.91
C ALA A 14 46.86 -23.33 4.78
N ALA A 15 47.11 -22.06 4.50
CA ALA A 15 48.47 -21.54 4.29
C ALA A 15 49.33 -21.48 5.57
N VAL A 16 48.70 -21.37 6.75
CA VAL A 16 49.43 -21.24 8.02
C VAL A 16 49.90 -22.59 8.56
N GLY A 17 49.18 -23.68 8.26
CA GLY A 17 49.55 -25.03 8.71
C GLY A 17 50.78 -25.63 8.01
N ALA A 18 51.07 -25.19 6.78
CA ALA A 18 52.15 -25.75 5.95
C ALA A 18 53.53 -25.10 6.15
N LEU A 19 53.63 -23.96 6.86
CA LEU A 19 54.86 -23.16 6.95
C LEU A 19 55.72 -23.41 8.21
N VAL A 20 55.30 -24.30 9.12
CA VAL A 20 55.94 -24.40 10.46
C VAL A 20 56.56 -25.78 10.75
N THR A 21 56.56 -26.72 9.81
CA THR A 21 56.96 -28.11 10.12
C THR A 21 58.46 -28.37 10.27
N HIS A 22 59.39 -27.46 9.95
CA HIS A 22 60.81 -27.67 10.21
C HIS A 22 61.59 -26.38 10.51
N ALA A 23 61.86 -26.08 11.78
CA ALA A 23 62.77 -25.01 12.21
C ALA A 23 63.72 -25.55 13.31
N SER A 24 65.02 -25.59 13.03
CA SER A 24 66.05 -26.28 13.83
C SER A 24 66.94 -25.32 14.67
N GLY A 25 66.63 -24.01 14.73
CA GLY A 25 67.43 -23.02 15.46
C GLY A 25 66.61 -21.89 16.13
N GLU A 26 67.14 -21.30 17.21
CA GLU A 26 66.45 -20.31 18.07
C GLU A 26 65.94 -19.07 17.31
N LYS A 27 66.70 -18.63 16.30
CA LYS A 27 66.33 -17.48 15.43
C LYS A 27 65.14 -17.81 14.53
N ASP A 28 65.06 -19.05 14.05
CA ASP A 28 63.93 -19.54 13.25
C ASP A 28 62.70 -19.79 14.12
N ARG A 29 62.91 -20.18 15.39
CA ARG A 29 61.84 -20.29 16.40
C ARG A 29 61.17 -18.95 16.67
N GLN A 30 61.94 -17.89 16.90
CA GLN A 30 61.39 -16.54 17.11
C GLN A 30 60.68 -16.00 15.87
N SER A 31 61.23 -16.26 14.67
CA SER A 31 60.57 -15.89 13.41
C SER A 31 59.24 -16.64 13.23
N ALA A 32 59.22 -17.95 13.47
CA ALA A 32 58.00 -18.76 13.40
C ALA A 32 56.94 -18.31 14.41
N GLU A 33 57.33 -17.96 15.64
CA GLU A 33 56.42 -17.41 16.64
C GLU A 33 55.87 -16.04 16.23
N HIS A 34 56.71 -15.17 15.66
CA HIS A 34 56.28 -13.87 15.15
C HIS A 34 55.27 -14.02 14.01
N HIS A 35 55.55 -14.87 13.03
CA HIS A 35 54.66 -15.14 11.90
C HIS A 35 53.35 -15.77 12.35
N ARG A 36 53.39 -16.70 13.32
CA ARG A 36 52.18 -17.28 13.93
C ARG A 36 51.34 -16.22 14.64
N LYS A 37 51.97 -15.27 15.33
CA LYS A 37 51.28 -14.17 16.02
C LYS A 37 50.61 -13.23 15.02
N VAL A 38 51.28 -12.88 13.93
CA VAL A 38 50.73 -12.07 12.84
C VAL A 38 49.58 -12.79 12.14
N ALA A 39 49.74 -14.08 11.85
CA ALA A 39 48.69 -14.89 11.21
C ALA A 39 47.43 -14.99 12.09
N ASN A 40 47.60 -15.20 13.40
CA ASN A 40 46.50 -15.22 14.35
C ASN A 40 45.80 -13.86 14.47
N ASP A 41 46.56 -12.75 14.52
CA ASP A 41 45.98 -11.40 14.56
C ASP A 41 45.18 -11.08 13.29
N LEU A 42 45.71 -11.47 12.12
CA LEU A 42 45.03 -11.28 10.85
C LEU A 42 43.74 -12.11 10.76
N THR A 43 43.79 -13.36 11.22
CA THR A 43 42.62 -14.26 11.29
C THR A 43 41.54 -13.69 12.20
N ASN A 44 41.93 -13.19 13.38
CA ASN A 44 40.99 -12.57 14.32
C ASN A 44 40.35 -11.31 13.75
N LYS A 45 41.13 -10.46 13.08
CA LYS A 45 40.63 -9.25 12.40
C LYS A 45 39.64 -9.59 11.29
N PHE A 46 39.95 -10.60 10.47
CA PHE A 46 39.05 -11.06 9.41
C PHE A 46 37.75 -11.64 9.97
N SER A 47 37.82 -12.52 10.96
CA SER A 47 36.64 -13.10 11.60
C SER A 47 35.74 -12.03 12.24
N ASN A 48 36.34 -11.03 12.90
CA ASN A 48 35.59 -9.91 13.45
C ASN A 48 34.93 -9.05 12.37
N LEU A 49 35.60 -8.83 11.24
CA LEU A 49 35.05 -8.07 10.11
C LEU A 49 33.88 -8.83 9.45
N GLU A 50 34.05 -10.13 9.20
CA GLU A 50 33.01 -11.00 8.66
C GLU A 50 31.77 -11.03 9.57
N LYS A 51 31.97 -11.16 10.89
CA LYS A 51 30.88 -11.11 11.87
C LYS A 51 30.12 -9.80 11.81
N ARG A 52 30.82 -8.66 11.80
CA ARG A 52 30.20 -7.33 11.68
C ARG A 52 29.47 -7.17 10.35
N TYR A 53 30.07 -7.62 9.25
CA TYR A 53 29.43 -7.57 7.94
C TYR A 53 28.11 -8.34 7.93
N ASN A 54 28.12 -9.58 8.43
CA ASN A 54 26.91 -10.40 8.50
C ASN A 54 25.84 -9.80 9.42
N GLU A 55 26.25 -9.19 10.53
CA GLU A 55 25.32 -8.48 11.43
C GLU A 55 24.68 -7.26 10.75
N TYR A 56 25.48 -6.43 10.07
CA TYR A 56 24.98 -5.28 9.33
C TYR A 56 24.10 -5.68 8.15
N ALA A 57 24.49 -6.72 7.40
CA ALA A 57 23.70 -7.24 6.28
C ALA A 57 22.34 -7.78 6.76
N GLY A 58 22.33 -8.52 7.89
CA GLY A 58 21.10 -9.00 8.51
C GLY A 58 20.19 -7.87 8.98
N LYS A 59 20.75 -6.88 9.70
CA LYS A 59 20.01 -5.68 10.15
C LYS A 59 19.45 -4.88 8.99
N SER A 60 20.27 -4.62 7.96
CA SER A 60 19.85 -3.88 6.77
C SER A 60 18.71 -4.58 6.04
N LYS A 61 18.79 -5.92 5.87
CA LYS A 61 17.71 -6.69 5.25
C LYS A 61 16.41 -6.57 6.04
N SER A 62 16.46 -6.76 7.35
CA SER A 62 15.27 -6.66 8.21
C SER A 62 14.63 -5.27 8.14
N GLN A 63 15.45 -4.21 8.11
CA GLN A 63 14.95 -2.84 8.01
C GLN A 63 14.32 -2.57 6.64
N ILE A 64 14.90 -3.07 5.55
CA ILE A 64 14.33 -2.95 4.21
C ILE A 64 12.98 -3.67 4.13
N ASP A 65 12.89 -4.89 4.68
CA ASP A 65 11.65 -5.66 4.69
C ASP A 65 10.56 -4.95 5.50
N GLU A 66 10.91 -4.37 6.65
CA GLU A 66 9.98 -3.58 7.47
C GLU A 66 9.51 -2.31 6.75
N LEU A 67 10.44 -1.55 6.16
CA LEU A 67 10.13 -0.33 5.41
C LEU A 67 9.26 -0.62 4.18
N THR A 68 9.52 -1.73 3.49
CA THR A 68 8.73 -2.18 2.33
C THR A 68 7.31 -2.53 2.76
N LYS A 69 7.15 -3.22 3.89
CA LYS A 69 5.83 -3.55 4.44
C LYS A 69 5.06 -2.30 4.84
N GLN A 70 5.70 -1.36 5.53
CA GLN A 70 5.08 -0.07 5.90
C GLN A 70 4.65 0.70 4.65
N HIS A 71 5.53 0.84 3.67
CA HIS A 71 5.19 1.53 2.42
C HIS A 71 4.01 0.88 1.67
N ALA A 72 3.91 -0.45 1.69
CA ALA A 72 2.77 -1.15 1.08
C ALA A 72 1.46 -0.87 1.82
N LEU A 73 1.49 -0.79 3.16
CA LEU A 73 0.32 -0.41 3.96
C LEU A 73 -0.09 1.04 3.70
N ASP A 74 0.86 1.96 3.72
CA ASP A 74 0.62 3.38 3.47
C ASP A 74 0.02 3.63 2.08
N GLU A 75 0.48 2.90 1.06
CA GLU A 75 -0.06 3.03 -0.30
C GLU A 75 -1.46 2.44 -0.41
N ALA A 76 -1.72 1.31 0.26
CA ALA A 76 -3.07 0.74 0.32
C ALA A 76 -4.07 1.69 1.00
N GLU A 77 -3.68 2.34 2.11
CA GLU A 77 -4.50 3.34 2.80
C GLU A 77 -4.83 4.54 1.89
N LYS A 78 -3.84 5.05 1.14
CA LYS A 78 -4.09 6.14 0.17
C LYS A 78 -5.05 5.72 -0.94
N ASP A 79 -4.94 4.49 -1.44
CA ASP A 79 -5.81 4.00 -2.50
C ASP A 79 -7.25 3.78 -2.00
N LEU A 80 -7.43 3.34 -0.76
CA LEU A 80 -8.75 3.27 -0.10
C LEU A 80 -9.38 4.67 0.04
N LEU A 81 -8.62 5.64 0.57
CA LEU A 81 -9.08 7.03 0.68
C LEU A 81 -9.45 7.61 -0.70
N ARG A 82 -8.62 7.36 -1.72
CA ARG A 82 -8.90 7.80 -3.10
C ARG A 82 -10.18 7.17 -3.65
N LEU A 83 -10.43 5.89 -3.36
CA LEU A 83 -11.65 5.20 -3.76
C LEU A 83 -12.87 5.82 -3.07
N ALA A 84 -12.83 6.02 -1.75
CA ALA A 84 -13.92 6.62 -0.98
C ALA A 84 -14.30 8.00 -1.51
N ILE A 85 -13.30 8.85 -1.78
CA ILE A 85 -13.52 10.19 -2.35
C ILE A 85 -14.19 10.10 -3.73
N ARG A 86 -13.75 9.18 -4.60
CA ARG A 86 -14.34 9.03 -5.94
C ARG A 86 -15.79 8.54 -5.89
N LEU A 87 -16.09 7.61 -4.97
CA LEU A 87 -17.44 7.13 -4.76
C LEU A 87 -18.35 8.27 -4.27
N GLN A 88 -17.88 9.06 -3.31
CA GLN A 88 -18.61 10.23 -2.81
C GLN A 88 -18.83 11.30 -3.89
N GLN A 89 -17.82 11.62 -4.69
CA GLN A 89 -17.94 12.53 -5.83
C GLN A 89 -18.96 12.05 -6.85
N SER A 90 -18.98 10.74 -7.14
CA SER A 90 -19.94 10.15 -8.09
C SER A 90 -21.37 10.30 -7.58
N LEU A 91 -21.61 10.05 -6.29
CA LEU A 91 -22.92 10.27 -5.68
C LEU A 91 -23.33 11.75 -5.71
N TYR A 92 -22.40 12.69 -5.45
CA TYR A 92 -22.72 14.12 -5.55
C TYR A 92 -23.07 14.56 -6.98
N MET A 93 -22.41 14.01 -8.00
CA MET A 93 -22.76 14.26 -9.40
C MET A 93 -24.18 13.76 -9.72
N LEU A 94 -24.54 12.56 -9.27
CA LEU A 94 -25.90 12.04 -9.40
C LEU A 94 -26.91 12.93 -8.67
N MET A 95 -26.58 13.38 -7.45
CA MET A 95 -27.45 14.29 -6.70
C MET A 95 -27.71 15.59 -7.45
N TRP A 96 -26.68 16.14 -8.10
CA TRP A 96 -26.77 17.35 -8.90
C TRP A 96 -27.68 17.16 -10.12
N ASP A 97 -27.52 16.06 -10.85
CA ASP A 97 -28.33 15.74 -12.02
C ASP A 97 -29.81 15.55 -11.65
N ILE A 98 -30.08 14.85 -10.54
CA ILE A 98 -31.43 14.68 -9.99
C ILE A 98 -31.99 16.02 -9.51
N ASP A 99 -31.19 16.88 -8.88
CA ASP A 99 -31.64 18.19 -8.46
C ASP A 99 -32.02 19.08 -9.67
N ASN A 100 -31.40 18.90 -10.84
CA ASN A 100 -31.77 19.58 -12.08
C ASN A 100 -33.05 19.01 -12.70
N LYS A 101 -33.12 17.68 -12.82
CA LYS A 101 -34.24 16.97 -13.46
C LYS A 101 -34.66 15.75 -12.64
N PRO A 102 -35.42 15.95 -11.55
CA PRO A 102 -35.84 14.83 -10.73
C PRO A 102 -36.88 13.98 -11.49
N THR A 103 -36.71 12.66 -11.41
CA THR A 103 -37.66 11.64 -11.86
C THR A 103 -37.78 10.57 -10.77
N TYR A 104 -38.83 9.75 -10.82
CA TYR A 104 -38.99 8.62 -9.90
C TYR A 104 -37.84 7.62 -10.06
N ASP A 105 -37.58 7.19 -11.30
CA ASP A 105 -36.53 6.20 -11.61
C ASP A 105 -35.16 6.67 -11.12
N ALA A 106 -34.79 7.92 -11.39
CA ALA A 106 -33.49 8.44 -10.95
C ALA A 106 -33.35 8.52 -9.42
N LEU A 107 -34.46 8.69 -8.68
CA LEU A 107 -34.43 8.67 -7.22
C LEU A 107 -34.25 7.24 -6.68
N ILE A 108 -34.88 6.25 -7.31
CA ILE A 108 -34.73 4.82 -6.96
C ILE A 108 -33.30 4.37 -7.27
N ASP A 109 -32.81 4.66 -8.47
CA ASP A 109 -31.45 4.31 -8.89
C ASP A 109 -30.40 4.96 -7.97
N PHE A 110 -30.65 6.19 -7.53
CA PHE A 110 -29.77 6.88 -6.59
C PHE A 110 -29.78 6.25 -5.20
N GLU A 111 -30.94 5.86 -4.68
CA GLU A 111 -31.03 5.14 -3.40
C GLU A 111 -30.22 3.83 -3.45
N GLN A 112 -30.37 3.05 -4.52
CA GLN A 112 -29.61 1.83 -4.75
C GLN A 112 -28.10 2.09 -4.86
N ALA A 113 -27.69 3.16 -5.55
CA ALA A 113 -26.29 3.55 -5.69
C ALA A 113 -25.66 3.91 -4.33
N VAL A 114 -26.42 4.60 -3.47
CA VAL A 114 -26.01 4.93 -2.09
C VAL A 114 -25.85 3.67 -1.26
N GLU A 115 -26.82 2.75 -1.31
CA GLU A 115 -26.75 1.47 -0.59
C GLU A 115 -25.56 0.62 -1.04
N ALA A 116 -25.35 0.47 -2.35
CA ALA A 116 -24.24 -0.28 -2.90
C ALA A 116 -22.88 0.32 -2.51
N THR A 117 -22.78 1.65 -2.56
CA THR A 117 -21.57 2.38 -2.17
C THR A 117 -21.28 2.21 -0.68
N ASN A 118 -22.29 2.36 0.18
CA ASN A 118 -22.14 2.21 1.63
C ASN A 118 -21.82 0.78 2.04
N ARG A 119 -22.29 -0.24 1.29
CA ARG A 119 -21.84 -1.63 1.48
C ARG A 119 -20.34 -1.76 1.21
N VAL A 120 -19.86 -1.26 0.07
CA VAL A 120 -18.42 -1.32 -0.28
C VAL A 120 -17.57 -0.61 0.78
N LEU A 121 -17.98 0.59 1.21
CA LEU A 121 -17.24 1.33 2.25
C LEU A 121 -17.23 0.56 3.58
N SER A 122 -18.34 -0.04 3.98
CA SER A 122 -18.40 -0.85 5.20
C SER A 122 -17.54 -2.12 5.12
N GLU A 123 -17.43 -2.76 3.96
CA GLU A 123 -16.54 -3.92 3.74
C GLU A 123 -15.06 -3.53 3.83
N LEU A 124 -14.74 -2.27 3.57
CA LEU A 124 -13.40 -1.69 3.64
C LEU A 124 -13.08 -1.03 4.98
N ASP A 125 -13.97 -1.10 5.98
CA ASP A 125 -13.87 -0.41 7.27
C ASP A 125 -13.78 1.13 7.15
N GLU A 126 -14.42 1.68 6.11
CA GLU A 126 -14.46 3.11 5.82
C GLU A 126 -15.81 3.76 6.23
N GLU A 127 -15.81 5.07 6.42
CA GLU A 127 -17.01 5.82 6.82
C GLU A 127 -18.09 5.80 5.72
N THR A 128 -19.31 5.43 6.08
CA THR A 128 -20.46 5.44 5.14
C THR A 128 -20.87 6.86 4.77
N ILE A 129 -21.31 7.03 3.53
CA ILE A 129 -21.78 8.32 3.01
C ILE A 129 -23.19 8.59 3.52
N GLN A 130 -23.34 9.76 4.14
CA GLN A 130 -24.61 10.27 4.66
C GLN A 130 -25.30 11.17 3.63
N ILE A 131 -26.54 10.84 3.29
CA ILE A 131 -27.38 11.67 2.42
C ILE A 131 -28.23 12.60 3.28
N PRO A 132 -28.41 13.88 2.90
CA PRO A 132 -29.26 14.79 3.67
C PRO A 132 -30.68 14.22 3.86
N ASN A 133 -31.16 14.14 5.10
CA ASN A 133 -32.43 13.47 5.48
C ASN A 133 -33.66 13.93 4.68
N LYS A 134 -33.64 15.17 4.14
CA LYS A 134 -34.74 15.74 3.36
C LYS A 134 -34.58 15.58 1.85
N TYR A 135 -33.47 14.99 1.38
CA TYR A 135 -33.13 14.95 -0.04
C TYR A 135 -34.18 14.22 -0.87
N PHE A 136 -34.47 12.96 -0.51
CA PHE A 136 -35.46 12.14 -1.21
C PHE A 136 -36.86 12.73 -1.15
N SER A 137 -37.34 13.11 0.04
CA SER A 137 -38.68 13.69 0.21
C SER A 137 -38.86 15.03 -0.54
N ARG A 138 -37.82 15.87 -0.54
CA ARG A 138 -37.79 17.13 -1.32
C ARG A 138 -37.92 16.84 -2.81
N ASN A 139 -37.10 15.95 -3.36
CA ASN A 139 -37.10 15.68 -4.80
C ASN A 139 -38.35 14.93 -5.26
N LEU A 140 -38.86 13.99 -4.47
CA LEU A 140 -40.14 13.33 -4.71
C LEU A 140 -41.30 14.34 -4.82
N THR A 141 -41.33 15.36 -3.95
CA THR A 141 -42.33 16.43 -4.02
C THR A 141 -42.21 17.24 -5.31
N ARG A 142 -40.98 17.47 -5.80
CA ARG A 142 -40.73 18.18 -7.07
C ARG A 142 -41.20 17.37 -8.27
N VAL A 143 -41.03 16.04 -8.27
CA VAL A 143 -41.55 15.15 -9.32
C VAL A 143 -43.07 15.26 -9.39
N LYS A 144 -43.78 15.02 -8.27
CA LYS A 144 -45.25 15.11 -8.18
C LYS A 144 -45.80 16.45 -8.65
N ARG A 145 -45.11 17.56 -8.32
CA ARG A 145 -45.51 18.90 -8.76
C ARG A 145 -45.39 19.06 -10.28
N ARG A 146 -44.33 18.54 -10.88
CA ARG A 146 -44.11 18.61 -12.33
C ARG A 146 -45.14 17.79 -13.10
N GLU A 147 -45.46 16.59 -12.64
CA GLU A 147 -46.50 15.73 -13.25
C GLU A 147 -47.87 16.42 -13.24
N LYS A 148 -48.29 16.95 -12.09
CA LYS A 148 -49.56 17.69 -11.96
C LYS A 148 -49.62 18.90 -12.91
N LEU A 149 -48.50 19.62 -13.06
CA LEU A 149 -48.41 20.76 -13.99
C LEU A 149 -48.51 20.30 -15.46
N ALA A 150 -47.89 19.17 -15.82
CA ALA A 150 -47.96 18.60 -17.16
C ALA A 150 -49.39 18.17 -17.52
N GLU A 151 -50.06 17.45 -16.61
CA GLU A 151 -51.47 17.04 -16.78
C GLU A 151 -52.41 18.24 -16.96
N THR A 152 -52.19 19.31 -16.18
CA THR A 152 -53.02 20.53 -16.26
C THR A 152 -52.82 21.23 -17.61
N LYS A 153 -51.59 21.29 -18.12
CA LYS A 153 -51.28 21.87 -19.44
C LYS A 153 -51.91 21.06 -20.56
N GLN A 154 -51.83 19.74 -20.48
CA GLN A 154 -52.39 18.83 -21.48
C GLN A 154 -53.92 18.97 -21.56
N LYS A 155 -54.62 18.94 -20.42
CA LYS A 155 -56.08 19.16 -20.37
C LYS A 155 -56.49 20.51 -20.97
N LYS A 156 -55.71 21.57 -20.73
CA LYS A 156 -55.98 22.90 -21.29
C LYS A 156 -55.80 22.93 -22.81
N MET A 157 -54.79 22.26 -23.34
CA MET A 157 -54.57 22.14 -24.79
C MET A 157 -55.70 21.35 -25.47
N GLU A 158 -56.11 20.23 -24.89
CA GLU A 158 -57.23 19.42 -25.39
C GLU A 158 -58.55 20.21 -25.38
N SER A 159 -58.83 20.96 -24.32
CA SER A 159 -60.03 21.81 -24.24
C SER A 159 -60.02 22.99 -25.22
N SER A 160 -58.84 23.47 -25.64
CA SER A 160 -58.69 24.59 -26.58
C SER A 160 -58.66 24.14 -28.05
N SER A 161 -58.41 22.85 -28.32
CA SER A 161 -58.48 22.28 -29.67
C SER A 161 -59.88 21.75 -30.02
N ALA A 162 -60.74 21.59 -29.02
CA ALA A 162 -62.12 21.10 -29.16
C ALA A 162 -63.17 22.23 -29.23
N ALA A 163 -62.74 23.49 -29.11
CA ALA A 163 -63.54 24.71 -29.23
C ALA A 163 -63.18 25.47 -30.50
#